data_AF-A0A950SE33-F1
#
_entry.id   AF-A0A950SE33-F1
#
_cell.length_a   1.000
_cell.length_b   1.000
_cell.length_c   1.000
_cell.angle_alpha   90.00
_cell.angle_beta   90.00
_cell.angle_gamma   90.00
#
_symmetry.space_group_name_H-M   'P 1'
#
loop_
_entity.id
_entity.type
_entity.pdbx_description
1 polymer ?
#
loop_
_entity_poly.entity_id
_entity_poly.type
_entity_poly.pdbx_seq_one_letter_code
_entity_poly.pdbx_strand_id
1 'polypeptide(L)'
;MRKKAITEDSMRTQRICGVLVLWLVVAGCASHEQYRKTAAPIPPINVADLENRNPVDNGQGGKECSEKLFRGRSIEKFRAPNGEVFTVGVIELSDDGHIKDVGQRDEVFRELRRVTLKGESGTESYPGAVLVTFVHGWHHKAKVCDENLSCYRRVLEGLVMRKGDRANKGPVFGIYIGWRGDSMHKYSALSFYNRKAAAQHVGSLGGRDLLLEIGQTHKELDREVRTASGGTRFVNAVTVGHSFGGALVYSAVEALEVSEYQTKHGVGYPACNGAPKPVRAGIGDLVILVNPAFEAYRYRDFANDLEAPGSYSPEQRPVLLTVASTADDAVGKAFPAGRWLWILWHPWAWKDAAAQVTGLGHYAPYTTHQLIYEGPQEKPVEPAKLTDPKEIADCELHHEIDAGLARDTCGCSYHVFSAPPQAASNAGKSDTPSALAQGAGSVHSLNQFDVTLKPLSPSLDRHAPFIVASAPGNLISGHNDIYNPNFVLFLIGFINNTMPGPGEAKPALDITPCR
;
A
#
# COMPACT_ATOMS: atom_id res chain seq x y z
N MET A 1 -64.21 27.01 4.10
CA MET A 1 -62.85 27.38 3.64
C MET A 1 -61.83 26.26 3.92
N ARG A 2 -61.97 25.07 3.31
CA ARG A 2 -61.07 23.92 3.61
C ARG A 2 -60.78 23.01 2.41
N LYS A 3 -60.72 23.57 1.19
CA LYS A 3 -60.37 22.82 -0.03
C LYS A 3 -59.23 23.43 -0.86
N LYS A 4 -58.67 24.59 -0.48
CA LYS A 4 -57.61 25.27 -1.24
C LYS A 4 -56.18 25.02 -0.75
N ALA A 5 -56.00 24.49 0.47
CA ALA A 5 -54.68 24.33 1.09
C ALA A 5 -53.95 23.02 0.72
N ILE A 6 -54.65 22.02 0.19
CA ILE A 6 -54.06 20.69 -0.11
C ILE A 6 -53.30 20.69 -1.46
N THR A 7 -53.67 21.59 -2.37
CA THR A 7 -53.07 21.67 -3.71
C THR A 7 -51.71 22.35 -3.76
N GLU A 8 -51.41 23.29 -2.85
CA GLU A 8 -50.09 23.94 -2.81
C GLU A 8 -49.03 23.04 -2.18
N ASP A 9 -49.39 22.26 -1.15
CA ASP A 9 -48.43 21.40 -0.45
C ASP A 9 -48.02 20.21 -1.35
N SER A 10 -48.97 19.60 -2.07
CA SER A 10 -48.71 18.53 -3.04
C SER A 10 -47.78 18.97 -4.19
N MET A 11 -47.97 20.19 -4.72
CA MET A 11 -47.07 20.74 -5.76
C MET A 11 -45.67 21.06 -5.21
N ARG A 12 -45.57 21.46 -3.93
CA ARG A 12 -44.29 21.73 -3.28
C ARG A 12 -43.52 20.44 -3.02
N THR A 13 -44.20 19.38 -2.57
CA THR A 13 -43.59 18.04 -2.40
C THR A 13 -43.15 17.45 -3.74
N GLN A 14 -43.94 17.57 -4.81
CA GLN A 14 -43.55 17.09 -6.14
C GLN A 14 -42.35 17.86 -6.72
N ARG A 15 -42.25 19.18 -6.48
CA ARG A 15 -41.08 19.98 -6.88
C ARG A 15 -39.84 19.62 -6.07
N ILE A 16 -39.97 19.36 -4.77
CA ILE A 16 -38.86 18.92 -3.91
C ILE A 16 -38.38 17.52 -4.30
N CYS A 17 -39.30 16.58 -4.56
CA CYS A 17 -38.96 15.24 -5.07
C CYS A 17 -38.34 15.31 -6.48
N GLY A 18 -38.86 16.16 -7.37
CA GLY A 18 -38.31 16.35 -8.71
C GLY A 18 -36.89 16.94 -8.68
N VAL A 19 -36.63 17.90 -7.80
CA VAL A 19 -35.28 18.45 -7.57
C VAL A 19 -34.36 17.40 -6.93
N LEU A 20 -34.82 16.61 -5.97
CA LEU A 20 -34.03 15.51 -5.37
C LEU A 20 -33.69 14.41 -6.38
N VAL A 21 -34.63 14.03 -7.25
CA VAL A 21 -34.38 13.05 -8.33
C VAL A 21 -33.43 13.63 -9.38
N LEU A 22 -33.57 14.91 -9.74
CA LEU A 22 -32.64 15.58 -10.65
C LEU A 22 -31.24 15.71 -10.04
N TRP A 23 -31.13 15.96 -8.73
CA TRP A 23 -29.86 15.95 -7.99
C TRP A 23 -29.24 14.56 -7.90
N LEU A 24 -30.04 13.50 -7.73
CA LEU A 24 -29.57 12.11 -7.78
C LEU A 24 -29.09 11.71 -9.18
N VAL A 25 -29.73 12.21 -10.24
CA VAL A 25 -29.32 11.96 -11.64
C VAL A 25 -28.08 12.78 -12.00
N VAL A 26 -27.94 14.03 -11.54
CA VAL A 26 -26.76 14.87 -11.81
C VAL A 26 -25.54 14.43 -10.98
N ALA A 27 -25.72 13.89 -9.77
CA ALA A 27 -24.64 13.26 -9.02
C ALA A 27 -24.16 11.92 -9.63
N GLY A 28 -24.97 11.30 -10.50
CA GLY A 28 -24.65 10.05 -11.20
C GLY A 28 -23.92 10.22 -12.54
N CYS A 29 -23.66 11.47 -12.99
CA CYS A 29 -23.07 11.75 -14.31
C CYS A 29 -21.79 12.59 -14.25
N ALA A 30 -20.97 12.43 -13.22
CA ALA A 30 -19.57 12.85 -13.30
C ALA A 30 -18.80 11.84 -14.17
N SER A 31 -18.15 12.30 -15.24
CA SER A 31 -17.45 11.43 -16.19
C SER A 31 -16.47 10.48 -15.49
N HIS A 32 -16.70 9.18 -15.68
CA HIS A 32 -15.97 8.06 -15.09
C HIS A 32 -14.61 7.82 -15.77
N GLU A 33 -13.87 8.89 -16.09
CA GLU A 33 -12.67 8.78 -16.94
C GLU A 33 -11.52 8.12 -16.18
N GLN A 34 -10.81 7.22 -16.87
CA GLN A 34 -9.60 6.53 -16.41
C GLN A 34 -8.42 7.50 -16.46
N TYR A 35 -7.57 7.52 -15.43
CA TYR A 35 -6.43 8.44 -15.37
C TYR A 35 -5.30 8.00 -16.31
N ARG A 36 -5.08 6.70 -16.46
CA ARG A 36 -3.96 6.10 -17.17
C ARG A 36 -4.42 5.27 -18.35
N LYS A 37 -3.88 5.53 -19.52
CA LYS A 37 -4.17 4.75 -20.73
C LYS A 37 -3.08 3.69 -20.97
N THR A 38 -3.19 2.96 -22.08
CA THR A 38 -2.31 1.83 -22.42
C THR A 38 -1.43 2.13 -23.64
N ALA A 39 -0.97 3.38 -23.79
CA ALA A 39 -0.01 3.72 -24.85
C ALA A 39 1.34 3.06 -24.57
N ALA A 40 2.10 2.78 -25.64
CA ALA A 40 3.38 2.09 -25.54
C ALA A 40 4.38 2.81 -24.60
N PRO A 41 5.18 2.07 -23.80
CA PRO A 41 6.19 2.66 -22.92
C PRO A 41 7.20 3.52 -23.69
N ILE A 42 7.66 4.61 -23.05
CA ILE A 42 8.76 5.45 -23.55
C ILE A 42 10.11 5.03 -22.96
N PRO A 43 11.25 5.50 -23.51
CA PRO A 43 12.56 5.32 -22.88
C PRO A 43 12.56 5.81 -21.41
N PRO A 44 13.38 5.20 -20.52
CA PRO A 44 13.45 5.62 -19.13
C PRO A 44 13.85 7.09 -18.99
N ILE A 45 13.13 7.84 -18.15
CA ILE A 45 13.42 9.25 -17.82
C ILE A 45 13.92 9.39 -16.37
N ASN A 46 14.47 10.54 -15.96
CA ASN A 46 14.76 10.74 -14.54
C ASN A 46 13.48 11.10 -13.78
N VAL A 47 13.38 10.73 -12.51
CA VAL A 47 12.24 11.13 -11.66
C VAL A 47 12.11 12.65 -11.61
N ALA A 48 13.23 13.37 -11.50
CA ALA A 48 13.28 14.82 -11.49
C ALA A 48 12.70 15.47 -12.77
N ASP A 49 12.76 14.80 -13.93
CA ASP A 49 12.15 15.31 -15.16
C ASP A 49 10.62 15.27 -15.09
N LEU A 50 10.05 14.30 -14.36
CA LEU A 50 8.61 14.28 -14.09
C LEU A 50 8.23 15.33 -13.05
N GLU A 51 8.99 15.44 -11.97
CA GLU A 51 8.72 16.39 -10.87
C GLU A 51 8.64 17.84 -11.35
N ASN A 52 9.53 18.20 -12.28
CA ASN A 52 9.61 19.53 -12.87
C ASN A 52 8.87 19.64 -14.22
N ARG A 53 8.11 18.61 -14.62
CA ARG A 53 7.39 18.57 -15.91
C ARG A 53 8.25 18.86 -17.15
N ASN A 54 9.53 18.53 -17.09
CA ASN A 54 10.46 18.76 -18.19
C ASN A 54 9.99 18.03 -19.46
N PRO A 55 10.18 18.63 -20.66
CA PRO A 55 9.92 17.93 -21.92
C PRO A 55 10.89 16.75 -22.10
N VAL A 56 10.35 15.55 -22.30
CA VAL A 56 11.10 14.30 -22.48
C VAL A 56 10.75 13.61 -23.80
N ASP A 57 11.59 12.68 -24.25
CA ASP A 57 11.37 11.92 -25.48
C ASP A 57 10.05 11.13 -25.42
N ASN A 58 9.20 11.34 -26.42
CA ASN A 58 7.90 10.68 -26.54
C ASN A 58 7.97 9.26 -27.12
N GLY A 59 9.18 8.76 -27.42
CA GLY A 59 9.44 7.46 -28.04
C GLY A 59 9.36 7.47 -29.57
N GLN A 60 9.08 8.62 -30.17
CA GLN A 60 9.00 8.85 -31.62
C GLN A 60 10.01 9.91 -32.09
N GLY A 61 10.94 10.31 -31.23
CA GLY A 61 11.95 11.34 -31.51
C GLY A 61 11.47 12.78 -31.30
N GLY A 62 10.25 12.98 -30.80
CA GLY A 62 9.73 14.29 -30.36
C GLY A 62 9.87 14.48 -28.85
N LYS A 63 9.80 15.73 -28.36
CA LYS A 63 9.74 16.02 -26.93
C LYS A 63 8.36 16.53 -26.53
N GLU A 64 7.84 16.05 -25.41
CA GLU A 64 6.55 16.45 -24.85
C GLU A 64 6.64 16.50 -23.32
N CYS A 65 5.77 17.29 -22.68
CA CYS A 65 5.68 17.36 -21.23
C CYS A 65 5.56 15.96 -20.61
N SER A 66 6.43 15.66 -19.64
CA SER A 66 6.52 14.35 -18.98
C SER A 66 5.21 13.96 -18.27
N GLU A 67 4.53 14.90 -17.61
CA GLU A 67 3.24 14.62 -16.97
C GLU A 67 2.20 14.17 -18.00
N LYS A 68 2.08 14.91 -19.10
CA LYS A 68 1.14 14.63 -20.17
C LYS A 68 1.38 13.26 -20.79
N LEU A 69 2.65 12.91 -21.06
CA LEU A 69 3.02 11.61 -21.59
C LEU A 69 2.57 10.45 -20.69
N PHE A 70 2.72 10.60 -19.37
CA PHE A 70 2.34 9.53 -18.44
C PHE A 70 0.83 9.43 -18.20
N ARG A 71 0.00 10.44 -18.48
CA ARG A 71 -1.47 10.25 -18.50
C ARG A 71 -1.90 9.22 -19.54
N GLY A 72 -1.17 9.15 -20.66
CA GLY A 72 -1.41 8.16 -21.72
C GLY A 72 -0.95 6.74 -21.40
N ARG A 73 -0.31 6.48 -20.25
CA ARG A 73 0.47 5.26 -20.03
C ARG A 73 0.28 4.69 -18.62
N SER A 74 0.24 3.36 -18.56
CA SER A 74 0.16 2.61 -17.31
C SER A 74 1.51 2.04 -16.88
N ILE A 75 2.49 2.04 -17.78
CA ILE A 75 3.88 1.68 -17.51
C ILE A 75 4.75 2.94 -17.53
N GLU A 76 5.43 3.19 -16.42
CA GLU A 76 6.41 4.27 -16.27
C GLU A 76 7.79 3.64 -16.03
N LYS A 77 8.82 4.14 -16.72
CA LYS A 77 10.20 3.68 -16.55
C LYS A 77 11.06 4.84 -16.14
N PHE A 78 11.83 4.64 -15.07
CA PHE A 78 12.67 5.68 -14.51
C PHE A 78 14.11 5.21 -14.40
N ARG A 79 15.06 6.11 -14.68
CA ARG A 79 16.48 5.91 -14.46
C ARG A 79 16.89 6.68 -13.21
N ALA A 80 17.46 5.96 -12.25
CA ALA A 80 18.04 6.55 -11.05
C ALA A 80 19.44 7.14 -11.33
N PRO A 81 19.96 8.03 -10.47
CA PRO A 81 21.27 8.66 -10.65
C PRO A 81 22.46 7.68 -10.79
N ASN A 82 22.37 6.48 -10.21
CA ASN A 82 23.38 5.42 -10.34
C ASN A 82 23.27 4.62 -11.65
N GLY A 83 22.35 4.98 -12.55
CA GLY A 83 22.12 4.34 -13.84
C GLY A 83 21.13 3.18 -13.82
N GLU A 84 20.75 2.66 -12.64
CA GLU A 84 19.76 1.59 -12.50
C GLU A 84 18.37 2.05 -12.96
N VAL A 85 17.60 1.15 -13.55
CA VAL A 85 16.23 1.42 -14.00
C VAL A 85 15.24 0.70 -13.09
N PHE A 86 14.14 1.37 -12.78
CA PHE A 86 12.97 0.75 -12.17
C PHE A 86 11.72 1.02 -13.00
N THR A 87 10.75 0.12 -12.87
CA THR A 87 9.46 0.20 -13.57
C THR A 87 8.33 0.39 -12.58
N VAL A 88 7.36 1.22 -12.92
CA VAL A 88 6.10 1.39 -12.18
C VAL A 88 4.95 1.04 -13.10
N GLY A 89 4.19 0.01 -12.73
CA GLY A 89 2.88 -0.29 -13.29
C GLY A 89 1.79 0.36 -12.46
N VAL A 90 0.83 1.03 -13.09
CA VAL A 90 -0.33 1.62 -12.43
C VAL A 90 -1.57 0.83 -12.84
N ILE A 91 -2.33 0.35 -11.85
CA ILE A 91 -3.60 -0.35 -12.05
C ILE A 91 -4.70 0.45 -11.34
N GLU A 92 -5.76 0.78 -12.06
CA GLU A 92 -6.93 1.47 -11.55
C GLU A 92 -8.05 0.50 -11.21
N LEU A 93 -8.61 0.65 -10.02
CA LEU A 93 -9.88 0.04 -9.62
C LEU A 93 -11.01 1.05 -9.80
N SER A 94 -12.19 0.58 -10.18
CA SER A 94 -13.43 1.35 -10.17
C SER A 94 -13.96 1.54 -8.74
N ASP A 95 -14.97 2.39 -8.58
CA ASP A 95 -15.56 2.72 -7.28
C ASP A 95 -16.26 1.51 -6.61
N ASP A 96 -16.60 0.48 -7.38
CA ASP A 96 -17.09 -0.82 -6.90
C ASP A 96 -15.97 -1.86 -6.66
N GLY A 97 -14.72 -1.49 -6.95
CA GLY A 97 -13.50 -2.23 -6.69
C GLY A 97 -13.10 -3.25 -7.74
N HIS A 98 -13.82 -3.32 -8.85
CA HIS A 98 -13.35 -4.10 -9.99
C HIS A 98 -12.17 -3.42 -10.68
N ILE A 99 -11.41 -4.21 -11.45
CA ILE A 99 -10.39 -3.66 -12.34
C ILE A 99 -11.10 -2.75 -13.35
N LYS A 100 -10.69 -1.49 -13.40
CA LYS A 100 -11.34 -0.48 -14.26
C LYS A 100 -11.10 -0.77 -15.74
N ASP A 101 -9.91 -1.26 -16.07
CA ASP A 101 -9.50 -1.62 -17.42
C ASP A 101 -8.60 -2.86 -17.39
N VAL A 102 -9.11 -3.96 -17.96
CA VAL A 102 -8.39 -5.23 -18.03
C VAL A 102 -7.15 -5.12 -18.92
N GLY A 103 -7.19 -4.30 -19.98
CA GLY A 103 -6.05 -4.08 -20.86
C GLY A 103 -4.87 -3.42 -20.14
N GLN A 104 -5.17 -2.46 -19.26
CA GLN A 104 -4.18 -1.86 -18.36
C GLN A 104 -3.56 -2.89 -17.42
N ARG A 105 -4.38 -3.70 -16.73
CA ARG A 105 -3.87 -4.78 -15.86
C ARG A 105 -2.96 -5.71 -16.66
N ASP A 106 -3.42 -6.20 -17.81
CA ASP A 106 -2.69 -7.16 -18.63
C ASP A 106 -1.35 -6.60 -19.12
N GLU A 107 -1.30 -5.29 -19.42
CA GLU A 107 -0.06 -4.60 -19.76
C GLU A 107 0.94 -4.59 -18.59
N VAL A 108 0.48 -4.28 -17.37
CA VAL A 108 1.30 -4.30 -16.15
C VAL A 108 1.86 -5.70 -15.88
N PHE A 109 1.01 -6.73 -15.95
CA PHE A 109 1.43 -8.11 -15.71
C PHE A 109 2.37 -8.63 -16.80
N ARG A 110 2.15 -8.23 -18.06
CA ARG A 110 3.05 -8.56 -19.17
C ARG A 110 4.42 -7.92 -18.99
N GLU A 111 4.47 -6.66 -18.58
CA GLU A 111 5.74 -5.96 -18.33
C GLU A 111 6.46 -6.54 -17.10
N LEU A 112 5.74 -6.91 -16.04
CA LEU A 112 6.29 -7.60 -14.87
C LEU A 112 6.99 -8.90 -15.29
N ARG A 113 6.31 -9.75 -16.07
CA ARG A 113 6.91 -11.00 -16.59
C ARG A 113 8.12 -10.71 -17.46
N ARG A 114 8.05 -9.70 -18.34
CA ARG A 114 9.18 -9.31 -19.20
C ARG A 114 10.40 -8.88 -18.38
N VAL A 115 10.22 -8.01 -17.39
CA VAL A 115 11.30 -7.52 -16.52
C VAL A 115 11.90 -8.66 -15.70
N THR A 116 11.06 -9.55 -15.17
CA THR A 116 11.48 -10.64 -14.27
C THR A 116 12.22 -11.77 -15.00
N LEU A 117 11.78 -12.12 -16.20
CA LEU A 117 12.32 -13.27 -16.97
C LEU A 117 13.39 -12.86 -17.99
N LYS A 118 13.30 -11.63 -18.54
CA LYS A 118 14.14 -11.17 -19.65
C LYS A 118 15.02 -9.96 -19.34
N GLY A 119 14.80 -9.29 -18.21
CA GLY A 119 15.56 -8.09 -17.84
C GLY A 119 15.41 -6.95 -18.85
N GLU A 120 16.46 -6.13 -18.99
CA GLU A 120 16.48 -4.98 -19.91
C GLU A 120 16.80 -5.37 -21.36
N SER A 121 17.66 -6.38 -21.57
CA SER A 121 18.11 -6.82 -22.89
C SER A 121 17.03 -7.54 -23.69
N GLY A 122 15.92 -7.95 -23.06
CA GLY A 122 14.85 -8.70 -23.71
C GLY A 122 15.21 -10.16 -24.01
N THR A 123 16.39 -10.62 -23.59
CA THR A 123 16.85 -12.01 -23.69
C THR A 123 16.58 -12.75 -22.39
N GLU A 124 16.21 -14.03 -22.48
CA GLU A 124 15.98 -14.87 -21.30
C GLU A 124 17.22 -14.92 -20.43
N SER A 125 17.15 -14.19 -19.32
CA SER A 125 18.27 -13.98 -18.40
C SER A 125 17.85 -14.20 -16.97
N TYR A 126 16.56 -14.40 -16.69
CA TYR A 126 15.98 -14.71 -15.37
C TYR A 126 16.64 -13.91 -14.23
N PRO A 127 16.72 -12.56 -14.31
CA PRO A 127 17.36 -11.75 -13.28
C PRO A 127 16.64 -11.80 -11.92
N GLY A 128 15.41 -12.33 -11.88
CA GLY A 128 14.52 -12.20 -10.73
C GLY A 128 13.88 -10.82 -10.70
N ALA A 129 13.30 -10.45 -9.56
CA ALA A 129 12.78 -9.09 -9.35
C ALA A 129 12.53 -8.81 -7.86
N VAL A 130 12.51 -7.53 -7.50
CA VAL A 130 11.92 -7.03 -6.27
C VAL A 130 10.59 -6.35 -6.63
N LEU A 131 9.50 -7.06 -6.40
CA LEU A 131 8.13 -6.59 -6.61
C LEU A 131 7.65 -5.85 -5.36
N VAL A 132 7.24 -4.60 -5.52
CA VAL A 132 6.66 -3.79 -4.44
C VAL A 132 5.27 -3.37 -4.90
N THR A 133 4.22 -3.88 -4.27
CA THR A 133 2.84 -3.43 -4.54
C THR A 133 2.45 -2.40 -3.49
N PHE A 134 1.89 -1.26 -3.89
CA PHE A 134 1.38 -0.24 -2.99
C PHE A 134 -0.08 0.07 -3.29
N VAL A 135 -0.91 0.07 -2.24
CA VAL A 135 -2.35 0.33 -2.28
C VAL A 135 -2.64 1.56 -1.43
N HIS A 136 -3.10 2.63 -2.08
CA HIS A 136 -3.25 3.95 -1.44
C HIS A 136 -4.49 4.08 -0.53
N GLY A 137 -4.62 5.20 0.20
CA GLY A 137 -5.79 5.51 1.04
C GLY A 137 -6.89 6.34 0.34
N TRP A 138 -7.91 6.76 1.10
CA TRP A 138 -9.16 7.37 0.60
C TRP A 138 -9.03 8.81 0.03
N HIS A 139 -7.86 9.45 0.10
CA HIS A 139 -7.63 10.79 -0.49
C HIS A 139 -6.67 10.80 -1.68
N HIS A 140 -6.41 9.62 -2.25
CA HIS A 140 -5.47 9.47 -3.36
C HIS A 140 -6.15 8.91 -4.61
N LYS A 141 -5.44 9.05 -5.73
CA LYS A 141 -5.88 8.66 -7.06
C LYS A 141 -4.71 8.08 -7.84
N ALA A 142 -4.99 7.59 -9.05
CA ALA A 142 -3.96 7.17 -10.01
C ALA A 142 -3.45 8.33 -10.90
N LYS A 143 -3.68 9.59 -10.53
CA LYS A 143 -3.18 10.75 -11.29
C LYS A 143 -1.65 10.76 -11.30
N VAL A 144 -1.06 11.22 -12.40
CA VAL A 144 0.41 11.29 -12.57
C VAL A 144 1.12 11.96 -11.40
N CYS A 145 0.60 13.11 -10.95
CA CYS A 145 1.18 13.92 -9.88
C CYS A 145 0.40 13.80 -8.56
N ASP A 146 -0.31 12.69 -8.35
CA ASP A 146 -0.84 12.33 -7.04
C ASP A 146 0.30 12.16 -6.04
N GLU A 147 0.14 12.69 -4.83
CA GLU A 147 1.19 12.69 -3.80
C GLU A 147 1.70 11.29 -3.44
N ASN A 148 0.81 10.31 -3.28
CA ASN A 148 1.23 8.97 -2.92
C ASN A 148 2.01 8.31 -4.06
N LEU A 149 1.59 8.53 -5.30
CA LEU A 149 2.29 7.99 -6.45
C LEU A 149 3.66 8.66 -6.65
N SER A 150 3.75 9.98 -6.44
CA SER A 150 5.01 10.72 -6.47
C SER A 150 6.00 10.24 -5.41
N CYS A 151 5.56 10.10 -4.16
CA CYS A 151 6.41 9.55 -3.10
C CYS A 151 6.76 8.09 -3.31
N TYR A 152 5.81 7.28 -3.80
CA TYR A 152 6.06 5.88 -4.12
C TYR A 152 7.18 5.71 -5.16
N ARG A 153 7.23 6.54 -6.21
CA ARG A 153 8.36 6.54 -7.17
C ARG A 153 9.70 6.79 -6.47
N ARG A 154 9.76 7.74 -5.53
CA ARG A 154 10.97 8.03 -4.75
C ARG A 154 11.38 6.89 -3.81
N VAL A 155 10.42 6.18 -3.24
CA VAL A 155 10.70 4.95 -2.47
C VAL A 155 11.35 3.89 -3.37
N LEU A 156 10.82 3.66 -4.58
CA LEU A 156 11.40 2.71 -5.53
C LEU A 156 12.77 3.14 -6.04
N GLU A 157 12.97 4.44 -6.27
CA GLU A 157 14.29 5.01 -6.59
C GLU A 157 15.30 4.72 -5.48
N GLY A 158 14.90 4.91 -4.21
CA GLY A 158 15.70 4.53 -3.05
C GLY A 158 16.10 3.05 -3.04
N LEU A 159 15.18 2.15 -3.40
CA LEU A 159 15.46 0.72 -3.48
C LEU A 159 16.49 0.36 -4.56
N VAL A 160 16.47 1.01 -5.73
CA VAL A 160 17.49 0.78 -6.77
C VAL A 160 18.82 1.46 -6.45
N MET A 161 18.80 2.63 -5.83
CA MET A 161 20.01 3.31 -5.34
C MET A 161 20.74 2.46 -4.30
N ARG A 162 20.00 1.68 -3.50
CA ARG A 162 20.51 0.76 -2.47
C ARG A 162 20.57 -0.69 -2.92
N LYS A 163 20.71 -0.96 -4.22
CA LYS A 163 20.86 -2.33 -4.76
C LYS A 163 21.97 -3.13 -4.06
N GLY A 164 23.02 -2.47 -3.57
CA GLY A 164 24.10 -3.07 -2.78
C GLY A 164 23.65 -3.77 -1.48
N ASP A 165 22.60 -3.26 -0.82
CA ASP A 165 22.17 -3.72 0.51
C ASP A 165 21.22 -4.93 0.48
N ARG A 166 20.69 -5.25 -0.70
CA ARG A 166 19.66 -6.28 -0.87
C ARG A 166 20.28 -7.62 -1.26
N ALA A 167 19.78 -8.73 -0.73
CA ALA A 167 20.18 -10.04 -1.23
C ALA A 167 19.78 -10.21 -2.72
N ASN A 168 18.58 -9.75 -3.08
CA ASN A 168 18.09 -9.77 -4.45
C ASN A 168 18.67 -8.60 -5.26
N LYS A 169 19.43 -8.94 -6.30
CA LYS A 169 20.04 -7.97 -7.23
C LYS A 169 19.23 -7.77 -8.50
N GLY A 170 18.03 -8.36 -8.58
CA GLY A 170 17.13 -8.19 -9.71
C GLY A 170 16.57 -6.77 -9.84
N PRO A 171 15.92 -6.48 -10.98
CA PRO A 171 15.23 -5.21 -11.22
C PRO A 171 14.13 -4.95 -10.19
N VAL A 172 13.82 -3.66 -9.96
CA VAL A 172 12.70 -3.24 -9.13
C VAL A 172 11.47 -3.00 -10.00
N PHE A 173 10.37 -3.65 -9.62
CA PHE A 173 9.08 -3.46 -10.26
C PHE A 173 8.06 -3.01 -9.21
N GLY A 174 7.52 -1.83 -9.39
CA GLY A 174 6.44 -1.31 -8.59
C GLY A 174 5.07 -1.56 -9.21
N ILE A 175 4.08 -1.97 -8.42
CA ILE A 175 2.67 -1.92 -8.80
C ILE A 175 1.98 -0.91 -7.88
N TYR A 176 1.48 0.18 -8.44
CA TYR A 176 0.62 1.12 -7.74
C TYR A 176 -0.84 0.80 -8.06
N ILE A 177 -1.61 0.43 -7.04
CA ILE A 177 -3.05 0.21 -7.18
C ILE A 177 -3.76 1.45 -6.67
N GLY A 178 -4.55 2.06 -7.55
CA GLY A 178 -5.35 3.22 -7.17
C GLY A 178 -6.81 3.18 -7.57
N TRP A 179 -7.64 3.94 -6.87
CA TRP A 179 -9.05 4.14 -7.16
C TRP A 179 -9.44 5.58 -6.87
N ARG A 180 -10.65 5.99 -7.24
CA ARG A 180 -11.12 7.36 -6.93
C ARG A 180 -11.56 7.41 -5.46
N GLY A 181 -10.66 7.89 -4.61
CA GLY A 181 -10.99 8.11 -3.20
C GLY A 181 -12.00 9.25 -3.00
N ASP A 182 -11.91 10.31 -3.79
CA ASP A 182 -12.69 11.54 -3.59
C ASP A 182 -13.84 11.71 -4.60
N SER A 183 -15.07 11.77 -4.10
CA SER A 183 -16.23 12.26 -4.85
C SER A 183 -17.11 13.15 -3.97
N MET A 184 -17.27 14.39 -4.40
CA MET A 184 -18.12 15.46 -3.84
C MET A 184 -17.57 16.25 -2.65
N HIS A 185 -17.77 17.57 -2.78
CA HIS A 185 -17.25 18.65 -1.95
C HIS A 185 -17.54 18.53 -0.44
N LYS A 186 -16.50 18.88 0.34
CA LYS A 186 -16.50 19.47 1.69
C LYS A 186 -17.28 18.74 2.80
N TYR A 187 -16.50 18.24 3.76
CA TYR A 187 -16.83 17.92 5.17
C TYR A 187 -18.15 17.16 5.45
N SER A 188 -18.03 15.89 5.87
CA SER A 188 -18.72 15.39 7.08
C SER A 188 -18.34 13.92 7.33
N ALA A 189 -18.45 13.47 8.58
CA ALA A 189 -18.34 12.05 8.96
C ALA A 189 -19.30 11.11 8.18
N LEU A 190 -20.28 11.66 7.46
CA LEU A 190 -21.18 10.93 6.56
C LEU A 190 -20.53 10.55 5.21
N SER A 191 -19.58 11.34 4.68
CA SER A 191 -18.83 10.93 3.48
C SER A 191 -17.89 9.76 3.78
N PHE A 192 -17.32 9.73 5.00
CA PHE A 192 -16.56 8.59 5.53
C PHE A 192 -17.42 7.33 5.62
N TYR A 193 -18.72 7.46 5.88
CA TYR A 193 -19.65 6.33 5.96
C TYR A 193 -20.00 5.75 4.60
N ASN A 194 -20.40 6.58 3.63
CA ASN A 194 -20.68 6.13 2.26
C ASN A 194 -19.44 5.52 1.59
N ARG A 195 -18.25 6.01 1.92
CA ARG A 195 -16.99 5.53 1.37
C ARG A 195 -16.34 4.43 2.18
N LYS A 196 -16.65 4.26 3.47
CA LYS A 196 -16.36 3.01 4.20
C LYS A 196 -17.17 1.85 3.62
N ALA A 197 -18.45 2.08 3.30
CA ALA A 197 -19.24 1.11 2.56
C ALA A 197 -18.63 0.82 1.19
N ALA A 198 -18.18 1.85 0.45
CA ALA A 198 -17.48 1.67 -0.82
C ALA A 198 -16.11 0.96 -0.67
N ALA A 199 -15.30 1.25 0.34
CA ALA A 199 -14.01 0.59 0.56
C ALA A 199 -14.17 -0.83 1.11
N GLN A 200 -15.20 -1.10 1.91
CA GLN A 200 -15.61 -2.44 2.31
C GLN A 200 -16.19 -3.22 1.12
N HIS A 201 -16.87 -2.55 0.18
CA HIS A 201 -17.39 -3.15 -1.05
C HIS A 201 -16.30 -3.38 -2.10
N VAL A 202 -15.40 -2.42 -2.30
CA VAL A 202 -14.16 -2.50 -3.09
C VAL A 202 -13.25 -3.62 -2.56
N GLY A 203 -13.21 -3.75 -1.23
CA GLY A 203 -12.56 -4.85 -0.53
C GLY A 203 -13.31 -6.17 -0.54
N SER A 204 -14.57 -6.20 -0.98
CA SER A 204 -15.39 -7.41 -0.85
C SER A 204 -15.15 -8.43 -1.97
N LEU A 205 -14.75 -8.02 -3.19
CA LEU A 205 -14.48 -8.98 -4.29
C LEU A 205 -13.32 -8.54 -5.23
N GLY A 206 -13.48 -7.49 -6.06
CA GLY A 206 -12.56 -7.24 -7.18
C GLY A 206 -11.11 -6.87 -6.82
N GLY A 207 -10.89 -5.92 -5.91
CA GLY A 207 -9.53 -5.48 -5.54
C GLY A 207 -8.78 -6.54 -4.74
N ARG A 208 -9.52 -7.34 -3.97
CA ARG A 208 -9.02 -8.52 -3.27
C ARG A 208 -8.53 -9.56 -4.28
N ASP A 209 -9.34 -9.87 -5.28
CA ASP A 209 -9.00 -10.87 -6.30
C ASP A 209 -7.75 -10.45 -7.11
N LEU A 210 -7.59 -9.15 -7.41
CA LEU A 210 -6.35 -8.63 -8.01
C LEU A 210 -5.12 -8.86 -7.13
N LEU A 211 -5.21 -8.62 -5.81
CA LEU A 211 -4.09 -8.86 -4.89
C LEU A 211 -3.73 -10.35 -4.78
N LEU A 212 -4.74 -11.23 -4.82
CA LEU A 212 -4.52 -12.67 -4.89
C LEU A 212 -3.88 -13.08 -6.23
N GLU A 213 -4.29 -12.48 -7.35
CA GLU A 213 -3.69 -12.68 -8.67
C GLU A 213 -2.21 -12.23 -8.70
N ILE A 214 -1.88 -11.10 -8.07
CA ILE A 214 -0.50 -10.62 -7.89
C ILE A 214 0.31 -11.63 -7.06
N GLY A 215 -0.23 -12.10 -5.94
CA GLY A 215 0.43 -13.09 -5.08
C GLY A 215 0.67 -14.43 -5.78
N GLN A 216 -0.28 -14.88 -6.60
CA GLN A 216 -0.13 -16.09 -7.40
C GLN A 216 0.93 -15.92 -8.50
N THR A 217 0.90 -14.78 -9.20
CA THR A 217 1.91 -14.45 -10.23
C THR A 217 3.32 -14.37 -9.63
N HIS A 218 3.46 -13.82 -8.42
CA HIS A 218 4.72 -13.83 -7.68
C HIS A 218 5.24 -15.26 -7.45
N LYS A 219 4.41 -16.16 -6.92
CA LYS A 219 4.80 -17.56 -6.65
C LYS A 219 5.24 -18.29 -7.92
N GLU A 220 4.51 -18.08 -9.02
CA GLU A 220 4.84 -18.66 -10.32
C GLU A 220 6.20 -18.17 -10.83
N LEU A 221 6.42 -16.85 -10.81
CA LEU A 221 7.67 -16.23 -11.25
C LEU A 221 8.86 -16.60 -10.35
N ASP A 222 8.69 -16.64 -9.03
CA ASP A 222 9.76 -17.04 -8.11
C ASP A 222 10.19 -18.49 -8.37
N ARG A 223 9.23 -19.40 -8.53
CA ARG A 223 9.50 -20.81 -8.87
C ARG A 223 10.26 -20.92 -10.19
N GLU A 224 9.77 -20.27 -11.24
CA GLU A 224 10.40 -20.31 -12.57
C GLU A 224 11.85 -19.78 -12.52
N VAL A 225 12.05 -18.61 -11.92
CA VAL A 225 13.38 -17.98 -11.80
C VAL A 225 14.33 -18.84 -10.97
N ARG A 226 13.87 -19.39 -9.84
CA ARG A 226 14.71 -20.27 -9.01
C ARG A 226 15.08 -21.55 -9.76
N THR A 227 14.14 -22.18 -10.46
CA THR A 227 14.43 -23.36 -11.30
C THR A 227 15.45 -23.03 -12.39
N ALA A 228 15.25 -21.94 -13.13
CA ALA A 228 16.13 -21.55 -14.23
C ALA A 228 17.54 -21.12 -13.76
N SER A 229 17.65 -20.57 -12.55
CA SER A 229 18.92 -20.05 -11.99
C SER A 229 19.61 -20.97 -10.98
N GLY A 230 19.08 -22.18 -10.73
CA GLY A 230 19.58 -23.08 -9.69
C GLY A 230 19.47 -22.49 -8.28
N GLY A 231 18.44 -21.66 -8.02
CA GLY A 231 18.17 -21.02 -6.73
C GLY A 231 19.03 -19.80 -6.42
N THR A 232 19.91 -19.38 -7.34
CA THR A 232 20.79 -18.20 -7.14
C THR A 232 20.06 -16.87 -7.32
N ARG A 233 18.97 -16.87 -8.10
CA ARG A 233 18.09 -15.72 -8.33
C ARG A 233 16.66 -16.08 -7.95
N PHE A 234 15.89 -15.06 -7.60
CA PHE A 234 14.57 -15.22 -7.00
C PHE A 234 13.74 -13.95 -7.14
N VAL A 235 12.45 -14.06 -6.84
CA VAL A 235 11.51 -12.95 -6.85
C VAL A 235 11.06 -12.69 -5.42
N ASN A 236 11.30 -11.47 -4.95
CA ASN A 236 10.80 -10.99 -3.67
C ASN A 236 9.56 -10.15 -3.89
N ALA A 237 8.50 -10.36 -3.11
CA ALA A 237 7.28 -9.56 -3.19
C ALA A 237 6.87 -8.95 -1.85
N VAL A 238 6.74 -7.63 -1.82
CA VAL A 238 6.22 -6.87 -0.68
C VAL A 238 4.92 -6.19 -1.10
N THR A 239 3.87 -6.32 -0.28
CA THR A 239 2.61 -5.61 -0.49
C THR A 239 2.38 -4.62 0.65
N VAL A 240 2.18 -3.36 0.31
CA VAL A 240 2.01 -2.26 1.27
C VAL A 240 0.62 -1.66 1.09
N GLY A 241 -0.12 -1.52 2.18
CA GLY A 241 -1.43 -0.87 2.19
C GLY A 241 -1.51 0.22 3.24
N HIS A 242 -1.96 1.41 2.86
CA HIS A 242 -2.19 2.52 3.79
C HIS A 242 -3.67 2.78 4.02
N SER A 243 -4.09 3.07 5.26
CA SER A 243 -5.47 3.51 5.54
C SER A 243 -6.50 2.49 5.01
N PHE A 244 -7.42 2.94 4.15
CA PHE A 244 -8.38 2.07 3.44
C PHE A 244 -7.72 1.09 2.48
N GLY A 245 -6.59 1.43 1.86
CA GLY A 245 -5.76 0.48 1.12
C GLY A 245 -5.19 -0.61 2.02
N GLY A 246 -4.88 -0.27 3.27
CA GLY A 246 -4.53 -1.24 4.30
C GLY A 246 -5.67 -2.22 4.61
N ALA A 247 -6.90 -1.72 4.69
CA ALA A 247 -8.09 -2.57 4.86
C ALA A 247 -8.37 -3.47 3.64
N LEU A 248 -8.15 -2.97 2.43
CA LEU A 248 -8.25 -3.74 1.19
C LEU A 248 -7.21 -4.88 1.17
N VAL A 249 -5.94 -4.54 1.42
CA VAL A 249 -4.85 -5.53 1.50
C VAL A 249 -5.11 -6.56 2.57
N TYR A 250 -5.54 -6.13 3.78
CA TYR A 250 -5.87 -7.05 4.85
C TYR A 250 -7.02 -8.01 4.49
N SER A 251 -8.03 -7.55 3.75
CA SER A 251 -9.13 -8.43 3.30
C SER A 251 -8.64 -9.55 2.38
N ALA A 252 -7.58 -9.31 1.59
CA ALA A 252 -6.95 -10.34 0.78
C ALA A 252 -6.12 -11.31 1.64
N VAL A 253 -5.38 -10.79 2.63
CA VAL A 253 -4.64 -11.63 3.59
C VAL A 253 -5.58 -12.53 4.39
N GLU A 254 -6.66 -11.96 4.92
CA GLU A 254 -7.70 -12.68 5.66
C GLU A 254 -8.32 -13.80 4.80
N ALA A 255 -8.66 -13.51 3.53
CA ALA A 255 -9.23 -14.50 2.63
C ALA A 255 -8.25 -15.62 2.22
N LEU A 256 -6.94 -15.35 2.23
CA LEU A 256 -5.92 -16.35 1.93
C LEU A 256 -5.60 -17.25 3.13
N GLU A 257 -5.47 -16.64 4.31
CA GLU A 257 -4.87 -17.29 5.48
C GLU A 257 -5.91 -17.85 6.46
N VAL A 258 -7.09 -17.21 6.59
CA VAL A 258 -8.13 -17.67 7.51
C VAL A 258 -8.94 -18.78 6.86
N SER A 259 -8.94 -19.94 7.51
CA SER A 259 -9.68 -21.12 7.06
C SER A 259 -10.30 -21.84 8.25
N GLU A 260 -11.30 -22.68 7.97
CA GLU A 260 -11.96 -23.49 9.00
C GLU A 260 -11.29 -24.86 9.09
N TYR A 261 -10.77 -25.19 10.27
CA TYR A 261 -10.21 -26.49 10.60
C TYR A 261 -10.88 -27.03 11.86
N GLN A 262 -11.43 -28.24 11.80
CA GLN A 262 -12.07 -28.90 12.95
C GLN A 262 -13.14 -28.01 13.63
N THR A 263 -14.01 -27.36 12.86
CA THR A 263 -15.06 -26.42 13.35
C THR A 263 -14.53 -25.16 14.04
N LYS A 264 -13.23 -24.83 13.87
CA LYS A 264 -12.61 -23.60 14.35
C LYS A 264 -12.03 -22.82 13.19
N HIS A 265 -12.32 -21.52 13.13
CA HIS A 265 -11.61 -20.61 12.24
C HIS A 265 -10.24 -20.27 12.84
N GLY A 266 -9.21 -20.23 12.00
CA GLY A 266 -7.85 -19.92 12.43
C GLY A 266 -6.91 -19.68 11.25
N VAL A 267 -5.72 -19.21 11.57
CA VAL A 267 -4.65 -18.95 10.60
C VAL A 267 -3.74 -20.17 10.56
N GLY A 268 -4.02 -21.08 9.63
CA GLY A 268 -3.31 -22.35 9.48
C GLY A 268 -3.58 -23.37 10.59
N TYR A 269 -2.86 -24.50 10.54
CA TYR A 269 -2.99 -25.57 11.53
C TYR A 269 -2.29 -25.22 12.86
N PRO A 270 -2.81 -25.71 14.01
CA PRO A 270 -2.13 -25.62 15.30
C PRO A 270 -0.82 -26.44 15.30
N ALA A 271 0.00 -26.25 16.33
CA ALA A 271 1.18 -27.07 16.55
C ALA A 271 0.80 -28.55 16.70
N CYS A 272 1.49 -29.44 15.98
CA CYS A 272 1.38 -30.88 16.19
C CYS A 272 2.15 -31.30 17.45
N ASN A 273 1.80 -32.43 18.07
CA ASN A 273 2.37 -32.88 19.35
C ASN A 273 3.92 -32.84 19.37
N GLY A 274 4.47 -31.85 20.07
CA GLY A 274 5.92 -31.65 20.24
C GLY A 274 6.65 -31.00 19.06
N ALA A 275 5.95 -30.60 18.00
CA ALA A 275 6.51 -29.94 16.82
C ALA A 275 6.20 -28.43 16.81
N PRO A 276 7.03 -27.59 16.16
CA PRO A 276 6.69 -26.20 15.91
C PRO A 276 5.41 -26.05 15.08
N LYS A 277 4.78 -24.88 15.17
CA LYS A 277 3.67 -24.50 14.27
C LYS A 277 4.15 -24.53 12.81
N PRO A 278 3.30 -25.00 11.86
CA PRO A 278 3.61 -24.90 10.44
C PRO A 278 3.90 -23.44 10.02
N VAL A 279 4.79 -23.28 9.04
CA VAL A 279 5.16 -21.95 8.56
C VAL A 279 3.94 -21.24 7.97
N ARG A 280 3.63 -20.05 8.48
CA ARG A 280 2.62 -19.14 7.95
C ARG A 280 3.17 -18.46 6.71
N ALA A 281 2.34 -18.37 5.68
CA ALA A 281 2.64 -17.64 4.46
C ALA A 281 1.78 -16.36 4.39
N GLY A 282 1.82 -15.67 3.26
CA GLY A 282 0.96 -14.52 3.01
C GLY A 282 0.87 -14.21 1.52
N ILE A 283 0.30 -13.04 1.21
CA ILE A 283 0.32 -12.49 -0.14
C ILE A 283 1.71 -11.91 -0.41
N GLY A 284 2.49 -12.62 -1.23
CA GLY A 284 3.91 -12.34 -1.40
C GLY A 284 4.74 -12.89 -0.24
N ASP A 285 5.87 -12.25 0.05
CA ASP A 285 6.75 -12.62 1.16
C ASP A 285 6.51 -11.78 2.42
N LEU A 286 6.04 -10.54 2.27
CA LEU A 286 5.76 -9.63 3.38
C LEU A 286 4.62 -8.67 3.03
N VAL A 287 3.68 -8.52 3.95
CA VAL A 287 2.62 -7.51 3.91
C VAL A 287 2.89 -6.44 4.96
N ILE A 288 2.80 -5.17 4.58
CA ILE A 288 2.98 -4.02 5.46
C ILE A 288 1.71 -3.16 5.44
N LEU A 289 1.07 -3.00 6.58
CA LEU A 289 -0.10 -2.15 6.74
C LEU A 289 0.28 -0.92 7.56
N VAL A 290 0.07 0.27 7.01
CA VAL A 290 0.38 1.52 7.71
C VAL A 290 -0.91 2.25 8.02
N ASN A 291 -1.14 2.55 9.29
CA ASN A 291 -2.38 3.17 9.81
C ASN A 291 -3.65 2.53 9.21
N PRO A 292 -3.82 1.20 9.24
CA PRO A 292 -4.92 0.56 8.53
C PRO A 292 -6.30 0.91 9.13
N ALA A 293 -7.26 1.18 8.26
CA ALA A 293 -8.59 1.63 8.62
C ALA A 293 -9.62 0.48 8.70
N PHE A 294 -9.35 -0.52 9.55
CA PHE A 294 -10.30 -1.62 9.84
C PHE A 294 -10.33 -1.98 11.33
N GLU A 295 -11.40 -2.65 11.74
CA GLU A 295 -11.68 -3.01 13.12
C GLU A 295 -10.72 -4.07 13.65
N ALA A 296 -10.22 -3.89 14.89
CA ALA A 296 -9.38 -4.88 15.54
C ALA A 296 -10.03 -6.27 15.57
N TYR A 297 -11.36 -6.34 15.71
CA TYR A 297 -12.10 -7.62 15.71
C TYR A 297 -11.86 -8.52 14.49
N ARG A 298 -11.55 -7.94 13.32
CA ARG A 298 -11.21 -8.74 12.12
C ARG A 298 -9.88 -9.49 12.29
N TYR A 299 -8.99 -8.96 13.12
CA TYR A 299 -7.68 -9.53 13.41
C TYR A 299 -7.68 -10.66 14.44
N ARG A 300 -8.84 -10.99 15.03
CA ARG A 300 -8.94 -11.95 16.14
C ARG A 300 -8.30 -13.32 15.83
N ASP A 301 -8.41 -13.82 14.61
CA ASP A 301 -7.91 -15.16 14.26
C ASP A 301 -6.37 -15.18 14.19
N PHE A 302 -5.75 -14.06 13.82
CA PHE A 302 -4.29 -13.86 13.87
C PHE A 302 -3.79 -13.70 15.31
N ALA A 303 -4.51 -12.94 16.13
CA ALA A 303 -4.18 -12.79 17.55
C ALA A 303 -4.30 -14.14 18.30
N ASN A 304 -5.37 -14.90 18.03
CA ASN A 304 -5.58 -16.23 18.59
C ASN A 304 -4.44 -17.20 18.19
N ASP A 305 -3.92 -17.11 16.96
CA ASP A 305 -2.78 -17.93 16.52
C ASP A 305 -1.49 -17.59 17.30
N LEU A 306 -1.24 -16.31 17.60
CA LEU A 306 -0.10 -15.89 18.44
C LEU A 306 -0.21 -16.44 19.87
N GLU A 307 -1.41 -16.46 20.45
CA GLU A 307 -1.67 -16.96 21.81
C GLU A 307 -1.77 -18.49 21.89
N ALA A 308 -2.03 -19.16 20.76
CA ALA A 308 -2.17 -20.61 20.72
C ALA A 308 -0.87 -21.32 21.18
N PRO A 309 -0.97 -22.45 21.88
CA PRO A 309 0.21 -23.21 22.31
C PRO A 309 1.14 -23.62 21.16
N GLY A 310 2.42 -23.74 21.48
CA GLY A 310 3.48 -24.14 20.54
C GLY A 310 4.29 -22.95 20.02
N SER A 311 5.56 -23.19 19.71
CA SER A 311 6.46 -22.19 19.15
C SER A 311 6.39 -22.18 17.63
N TYR A 312 6.69 -21.04 17.01
CA TYR A 312 6.90 -20.96 15.57
C TYR A 312 8.24 -21.61 15.17
N SER A 313 8.34 -22.02 13.91
CA SER A 313 9.58 -22.58 13.38
C SER A 313 10.68 -21.49 13.34
N PRO A 314 11.96 -21.82 13.58
CA PRO A 314 13.06 -20.86 13.47
C PRO A 314 13.19 -20.21 12.08
N GLU A 315 12.69 -20.90 11.05
CA GLU A 315 12.63 -20.45 9.66
C GLU A 315 11.46 -19.49 9.40
N GLN A 316 10.48 -19.40 10.32
CA GLN A 316 9.39 -18.44 10.23
C GLN A 316 9.95 -17.02 10.30
N ARG A 317 9.50 -16.21 9.35
CA ARG A 317 9.80 -14.79 9.26
C ARG A 317 8.53 -13.97 9.43
N PRO A 318 8.62 -12.67 9.72
CA PRO A 318 7.48 -11.78 9.66
C PRO A 318 6.82 -11.85 8.28
N VAL A 319 5.50 -12.08 8.25
CA VAL A 319 4.67 -12.09 7.03
C VAL A 319 3.68 -10.93 7.00
N LEU A 320 3.31 -10.41 8.18
CA LEU A 320 2.41 -9.26 8.31
C LEU A 320 2.95 -8.29 9.35
N LEU A 321 3.37 -7.11 8.91
CA LEU A 321 3.73 -5.98 9.75
C LEU A 321 2.63 -4.92 9.67
N THR A 322 1.96 -4.66 10.79
CA THR A 322 1.06 -3.52 10.95
C THR A 322 1.76 -2.45 11.77
N VAL A 323 1.85 -1.23 11.26
CA VAL A 323 2.38 -0.06 11.98
C VAL A 323 1.28 0.98 12.10
N ALA A 324 1.01 1.44 13.31
CA ALA A 324 0.02 2.49 13.55
C ALA A 324 0.56 3.59 14.45
N SER A 325 0.35 4.84 14.04
CA SER A 325 0.79 5.99 14.82
C SER A 325 -0.08 6.22 16.05
N THR A 326 0.57 6.48 17.17
CA THR A 326 -0.07 6.99 18.40
C THR A 326 -0.65 8.40 18.24
N ALA A 327 -0.22 9.15 17.23
CA ALA A 327 -0.70 10.49 16.89
C ALA A 327 -1.78 10.50 15.79
N ASP A 328 -2.23 9.33 15.31
CA ASP A 328 -3.29 9.25 14.30
C ASP A 328 -4.67 9.52 14.90
N ASP A 329 -5.12 10.78 14.81
CA ASP A 329 -6.45 11.20 15.25
C ASP A 329 -7.59 10.62 14.40
N ALA A 330 -7.36 10.29 13.13
CA ALA A 330 -8.40 9.77 12.24
C ALA A 330 -8.82 8.35 12.64
N VAL A 331 -7.84 7.49 12.94
CA VAL A 331 -8.11 6.13 13.44
C VAL A 331 -8.32 6.11 14.97
N GLY A 332 -7.68 7.01 15.72
CA GLY A 332 -7.81 7.09 17.18
C GLY A 332 -9.11 7.72 17.70
N LYS A 333 -9.72 8.66 16.96
CA LYS A 333 -10.91 9.41 17.41
C LYS A 333 -12.09 9.32 16.45
N ALA A 334 -11.87 9.51 15.14
CA ALA A 334 -12.97 9.53 14.15
C ALA A 334 -13.52 8.13 13.83
N PHE A 335 -12.64 7.12 13.71
CA PHE A 335 -13.02 5.74 13.42
C PHE A 335 -13.88 5.10 14.55
N PRO A 336 -13.52 5.21 15.84
CA PRO A 336 -14.36 4.71 16.93
C PRO A 336 -15.71 5.43 17.04
N ALA A 337 -15.75 6.75 16.87
CA ALA A 337 -17.01 7.50 16.91
C ALA A 337 -17.98 7.05 15.80
N GLY A 338 -17.47 6.80 14.59
CA GLY A 338 -18.26 6.27 13.48
C GLY A 338 -18.75 4.83 13.71
N ARG A 339 -17.93 3.97 14.35
CA ARG A 339 -18.32 2.58 14.66
C ARG A 339 -19.28 2.46 15.83
N TRP A 340 -19.17 3.33 16.83
CA TRP A 340 -20.10 3.42 17.94
C TRP A 340 -21.56 3.59 17.47
N LEU A 341 -21.81 4.43 16.47
CA LEU A 341 -23.15 4.60 15.87
C LEU A 341 -23.66 3.32 15.20
N TRP A 342 -22.79 2.52 14.57
CA TRP A 342 -23.17 1.25 13.93
C TRP A 342 -23.47 0.14 14.96
N ILE A 343 -22.70 0.03 16.04
CA ILE A 343 -22.91 -0.98 17.10
C ILE A 343 -24.23 -0.75 17.86
N LEU A 344 -24.66 0.51 18.03
CA LEU A 344 -25.97 0.84 18.61
C LEU A 344 -27.15 0.18 17.87
N TRP A 345 -27.00 -0.12 16.57
CA TRP A 345 -28.00 -0.82 15.75
C TRP A 345 -27.75 -2.32 15.55
N HIS A 346 -26.66 -2.89 16.10
CA HIS A 346 -26.31 -4.31 15.97
C HIS A 346 -26.07 -4.98 17.34
N PRO A 347 -27.13 -5.42 18.04
CA PRO A 347 -27.06 -5.95 19.41
C PRO A 347 -26.07 -7.12 19.60
N TRP A 348 -25.85 -7.91 18.55
CA TRP A 348 -24.92 -9.05 18.56
C TRP A 348 -23.44 -8.64 18.60
N ALA A 349 -23.09 -7.43 18.16
CA ALA A 349 -21.71 -6.92 18.14
C ALA A 349 -21.23 -6.36 19.50
N TRP A 350 -22.12 -6.32 20.51
CA TRP A 350 -21.81 -5.75 21.83
C TRP A 350 -20.88 -6.63 22.67
N LYS A 351 -20.83 -7.94 22.41
CA LYS A 351 -19.95 -8.87 23.14
C LYS A 351 -18.48 -8.52 22.97
N ASP A 352 -18.11 -8.00 21.81
CA ASP A 352 -16.74 -7.62 21.43
C ASP A 352 -16.62 -6.12 21.12
N ALA A 353 -17.48 -5.29 21.74
CA ALA A 353 -17.66 -3.88 21.39
C ALA A 353 -16.32 -3.12 21.31
N ALA A 354 -15.41 -3.34 22.26
CA ALA A 354 -14.11 -2.67 22.29
C ALA A 354 -13.27 -2.95 21.02
N ALA A 355 -13.17 -4.22 20.60
CA ALA A 355 -12.45 -4.61 19.38
C ALA A 355 -13.20 -4.22 18.10
N GLN A 356 -14.53 -4.08 18.16
CA GLN A 356 -15.38 -3.69 17.03
C GLN A 356 -15.37 -2.18 16.75
N VAL A 357 -15.12 -1.33 17.76
CA VAL A 357 -15.01 0.13 17.59
C VAL A 357 -13.58 0.62 17.41
N THR A 358 -12.60 -0.11 17.94
CA THR A 358 -11.20 0.32 17.91
C THR A 358 -10.55 -0.16 16.62
N GLY A 359 -9.82 0.72 15.93
CA GLY A 359 -8.97 0.31 14.81
C GLY A 359 -7.82 -0.57 15.30
N LEU A 360 -7.40 -1.56 14.50
CA LEU A 360 -6.35 -2.52 14.88
C LEU A 360 -5.12 -1.85 15.51
N GLY A 361 -4.68 -0.74 14.91
CA GLY A 361 -3.50 0.02 15.34
C GLY A 361 -3.54 0.63 16.74
N HIS A 362 -4.73 0.77 17.34
CA HIS A 362 -4.93 1.41 18.65
C HIS A 362 -5.52 0.45 19.68
N TYR A 363 -5.75 -0.81 19.30
CA TYR A 363 -6.31 -1.81 20.21
C TYR A 363 -5.18 -2.50 20.98
N ALA A 364 -4.88 -1.96 22.17
CA ALA A 364 -3.77 -2.38 23.02
C ALA A 364 -3.62 -3.91 23.21
N PRO A 365 -4.71 -4.71 23.35
CA PRO A 365 -4.57 -6.16 23.48
C PRO A 365 -3.92 -6.87 22.29
N TYR A 366 -3.97 -6.29 21.08
CA TYR A 366 -3.31 -6.86 19.90
C TYR A 366 -1.95 -6.22 19.58
N THR A 367 -1.55 -5.17 20.31
CA THR A 367 -0.24 -4.54 20.12
C THR A 367 0.86 -5.45 20.65
N THR A 368 1.77 -5.86 19.78
CA THR A 368 2.88 -6.77 20.10
C THR A 368 4.21 -6.05 20.21
N HIS A 369 4.38 -4.96 19.47
CA HIS A 369 5.65 -4.23 19.35
C HIS A 369 5.45 -2.72 19.46
N GLN A 370 6.56 -2.01 19.63
CA GLN A 370 6.64 -0.56 19.49
C GLN A 370 7.84 -0.18 18.63
N LEU A 371 7.69 0.88 17.83
CA LEU A 371 8.80 1.59 17.23
C LEU A 371 9.29 2.65 18.21
N ILE A 372 10.61 2.76 18.34
CA ILE A 372 11.28 3.78 19.14
C ILE A 372 12.09 4.65 18.18
N TYR A 373 11.90 5.96 18.29
CA TYR A 373 12.65 6.96 17.53
C TYR A 373 12.82 8.21 18.38
N GLU A 374 14.07 8.63 18.58
CA GLU A 374 14.43 9.78 19.43
C GLU A 374 14.82 11.02 18.62
N GLY A 375 14.76 10.94 17.29
CA GLY A 375 15.08 12.05 16.41
C GLY A 375 13.95 13.07 16.27
N PRO A 376 14.23 14.19 15.58
CA PRO A 376 13.24 15.24 15.34
C PRO A 376 12.15 14.77 14.37
N GLN A 377 10.98 15.38 14.47
CA GLN A 377 9.91 15.16 13.52
C GLN A 377 10.22 15.84 12.18
N GLU A 378 10.26 15.06 11.10
CA GLU A 378 10.30 15.59 9.73
C GLU A 378 8.92 16.14 9.33
N LYS A 379 8.92 17.26 8.61
CA LYS A 379 7.68 17.90 8.16
C LYS A 379 7.54 17.80 6.64
N PRO A 380 6.35 17.48 6.12
CA PRO A 380 6.11 17.51 4.69
C PRO A 380 6.23 18.95 4.18
N VAL A 381 6.81 19.09 2.98
CA VAL A 381 6.78 20.31 2.19
C VAL A 381 5.43 20.39 1.51
N GLU A 382 4.63 21.39 1.86
CA GLU A 382 3.37 21.64 1.17
C GLU A 382 3.67 22.15 -0.26
N PRO A 383 3.17 21.47 -1.31
CA PRO A 383 3.34 21.94 -2.68
C PRO A 383 2.58 23.25 -2.89
N ALA A 384 3.20 24.22 -3.53
CA ALA A 384 2.48 25.43 -3.92
C ALA A 384 1.47 25.10 -5.04
N LYS A 385 0.59 26.05 -5.35
CA LYS A 385 -0.30 25.92 -6.51
C LYS A 385 0.50 26.23 -7.77
N LEU A 386 0.25 25.48 -8.83
CA LEU A 386 0.85 25.78 -10.14
C LEU A 386 0.29 27.10 -10.67
N THR A 387 1.18 28.03 -11.00
CA THR A 387 0.82 29.35 -11.54
C THR A 387 1.47 29.70 -12.87
N ASP A 388 2.46 28.92 -13.35
CA ASP A 388 3.15 29.22 -14.61
C ASP A 388 2.22 28.94 -15.82
N PRO A 389 1.81 29.97 -16.60
CA PRO A 389 0.92 29.78 -17.74
C PRO A 389 1.52 28.89 -18.83
N LYS A 390 2.85 28.88 -18.97
CA LYS A 390 3.53 28.08 -19.98
C LYS A 390 3.48 26.60 -19.63
N GLU A 391 3.78 26.24 -18.38
CA GLU A 391 3.65 24.85 -17.92
C GLU A 391 2.20 24.35 -18.02
N ILE A 392 1.24 25.22 -17.69
CA ILE A 392 -0.19 24.89 -17.79
C ILE A 392 -0.57 24.58 -19.24
N ALA A 393 -0.08 25.35 -20.20
CA ALA A 393 -0.33 25.12 -21.62
C ALA A 393 0.39 23.87 -22.13
N ASP A 394 1.70 23.75 -21.87
CA ASP A 394 2.55 22.67 -22.38
C ASP A 394 2.10 21.27 -21.88
N CYS A 395 1.56 21.20 -20.67
CA CYS A 395 1.07 19.96 -20.05
C CYS A 395 -0.45 19.80 -20.07
N GLU A 396 -1.17 20.69 -20.76
CA GLU A 396 -2.64 20.69 -20.90
C GLU A 396 -3.37 20.61 -19.53
N LEU A 397 -2.97 21.47 -18.58
CA LEU A 397 -3.42 21.43 -17.18
C LEU A 397 -4.65 22.31 -16.88
N HIS A 398 -5.22 22.98 -17.87
CA HIS A 398 -6.30 23.96 -17.67
C HIS A 398 -7.47 23.41 -16.81
N HIS A 399 -7.99 22.22 -17.15
CA HIS A 399 -9.08 21.60 -16.39
C HIS A 399 -8.68 21.25 -14.94
N GLU A 400 -7.41 20.91 -14.72
CA GLU A 400 -6.91 20.51 -13.40
C GLU A 400 -6.66 21.71 -12.49
N ILE A 401 -6.26 22.85 -13.07
CA ILE A 401 -6.19 24.14 -12.42
C ILE A 401 -7.59 24.58 -11.99
N ASP A 402 -8.57 24.51 -12.90
CA ASP A 402 -9.97 24.87 -12.62
C ASP A 402 -10.58 24.02 -11.49
N ALA A 403 -10.22 22.74 -11.43
CA ALA A 403 -10.63 21.83 -10.37
C ALA A 403 -9.87 22.03 -9.03
N GLY A 404 -8.83 22.88 -9.00
CA GLY A 404 -7.97 23.08 -7.84
C GLY A 404 -7.11 21.86 -7.49
N LEU A 405 -6.81 21.02 -8.49
CA LEU A 405 -6.10 19.73 -8.36
C LEU A 405 -4.67 19.76 -8.93
N ALA A 406 -4.23 20.91 -9.44
CA ALA A 406 -2.90 21.08 -10.00
C ALA A 406 -1.92 21.61 -8.95
N ARG A 407 -0.82 20.87 -8.76
CA ARG A 407 0.29 21.21 -7.88
C ARG A 407 1.41 21.85 -8.69
N ASP A 408 2.15 22.76 -8.09
CA ASP A 408 3.35 23.37 -8.67
C ASP A 408 4.39 22.33 -9.09
N THR A 409 4.54 21.24 -8.35
CA THR A 409 5.45 20.14 -8.67
C THR A 409 4.72 18.80 -8.68
N CYS A 410 5.28 17.85 -9.42
CA CYS A 410 4.92 16.44 -9.30
C CYS A 410 5.82 15.70 -8.30
N GLY A 411 6.52 16.43 -7.42
CA GLY A 411 7.41 15.89 -6.40
C GLY A 411 6.69 15.26 -5.22
N CYS A 412 7.41 14.44 -4.46
CA CYS A 412 6.99 13.98 -3.14
C CYS A 412 7.10 15.15 -2.14
N SER A 413 6.15 15.29 -1.22
CA SER A 413 6.19 16.29 -0.14
C SER A 413 7.33 16.03 0.83
N TYR A 414 7.85 14.81 0.87
CA TYR A 414 9.04 14.48 1.64
C TYR A 414 10.26 14.39 0.73
N HIS A 415 11.39 14.86 1.24
CA HIS A 415 12.69 14.69 0.61
C HIS A 415 13.21 13.25 0.77
N VAL A 416 12.40 12.28 0.34
CA VAL A 416 12.76 10.87 0.29
C VAL A 416 13.74 10.69 -0.85
N PHE A 417 15.03 10.57 -0.53
CA PHE A 417 16.12 10.35 -1.49
C PHE A 417 16.31 11.43 -2.58
N SER A 418 15.88 12.68 -2.34
CA SER A 418 15.96 13.76 -3.33
C SER A 418 17.31 14.51 -3.40
N ALA A 419 18.29 14.20 -2.54
CA ALA A 419 19.59 14.89 -2.50
C ALA A 419 20.74 14.03 -3.06
N PRO A 420 21.74 14.63 -3.75
CA PRO A 420 22.97 13.94 -4.12
C PRO A 420 23.68 13.38 -2.87
N PRO A 421 24.43 12.27 -2.99
CA PRO A 421 24.84 11.42 -1.87
C PRO A 421 26.00 12.00 -1.00
N GLN A 422 25.91 13.25 -0.55
CA GLN A 422 26.87 13.83 0.40
C GLN A 422 26.37 13.87 1.86
N ALA A 423 25.13 13.47 2.15
CA ALA A 423 24.66 13.31 3.55
C ALA A 423 23.94 11.98 3.86
N ALA A 424 23.52 11.22 2.84
CA ALA A 424 22.90 9.89 3.03
C ALA A 424 23.90 8.72 2.99
N SER A 425 25.20 9.00 2.84
CA SER A 425 26.26 7.98 2.85
C SER A 425 26.37 7.25 4.19
N ASN A 426 25.75 7.78 5.25
CA ASN A 426 25.70 7.20 6.58
C ASN A 426 24.26 6.93 7.06
N ALA A 427 23.29 6.64 6.17
CA ALA A 427 22.16 5.81 6.60
C ALA A 427 22.72 4.40 6.89
N GLY A 428 23.29 4.26 8.08
CA GLY A 428 24.09 3.13 8.57
C GLY A 428 23.46 1.79 8.28
N LYS A 429 24.31 0.77 8.17
CA LYS A 429 23.83 -0.62 8.14
C LYS A 429 22.98 -0.84 9.40
N SER A 430 21.85 -1.52 9.27
CA SER A 430 21.08 -1.98 10.44
C SER A 430 22.04 -2.62 11.43
N ASP A 431 22.06 -2.16 12.68
CA ASP A 431 23.01 -2.67 13.68
C ASP A 431 22.68 -4.10 14.11
N THR A 432 21.49 -4.59 13.78
CA THR A 432 21.02 -5.94 14.17
C THR A 432 20.22 -6.67 13.06
N PRO A 433 20.82 -6.96 11.88
CA PRO A 433 20.14 -7.61 10.74
C PRO A 433 19.40 -8.91 11.07
N SER A 434 20.02 -9.77 11.88
CA SER A 434 19.44 -11.06 12.30
C SER A 434 18.26 -10.89 13.24
N ALA A 435 18.24 -9.83 14.05
CA ALA A 435 17.12 -9.54 14.93
C ALA A 435 15.90 -9.09 14.10
N LEU A 436 16.10 -8.35 13.01
CA LEU A 436 15.00 -7.86 12.18
C LEU A 436 14.24 -9.02 11.53
N ALA A 437 14.95 -10.08 11.13
CA ALA A 437 14.35 -11.34 10.68
C ALA A 437 13.53 -12.05 11.77
N GLN A 438 13.73 -11.70 13.04
CA GLN A 438 13.01 -12.19 14.23
C GLN A 438 12.04 -11.13 14.79
N GLY A 439 11.67 -10.13 13.99
CA GLY A 439 10.70 -9.10 14.39
C GLY A 439 11.20 -8.08 15.42
N ALA A 440 12.51 -7.99 15.66
CA ALA A 440 13.09 -7.02 16.60
C ALA A 440 14.33 -6.32 16.03
N GLY A 441 14.83 -5.26 16.67
CA GLY A 441 16.11 -4.64 16.29
C GLY A 441 15.97 -3.29 15.62
N SER A 442 17.10 -2.73 15.19
CA SER A 442 17.24 -1.34 14.79
C SER A 442 17.65 -1.18 13.32
N VAL A 443 17.12 -0.13 12.69
CA VAL A 443 17.57 0.36 11.40
C VAL A 443 18.07 1.78 11.60
N HIS A 444 19.31 2.04 11.16
CA HIS A 444 19.87 3.38 11.21
C HIS A 444 19.13 4.28 10.21
N SER A 445 18.68 5.41 10.71
CA SER A 445 17.88 6.39 10.00
C SER A 445 18.73 7.57 9.54
N LEU A 446 18.11 8.70 9.21
CA LEU A 446 18.87 9.92 8.90
C LEU A 446 19.52 10.49 10.16
N ASN A 447 20.64 11.20 9.98
CA ASN A 447 21.27 12.06 10.99
C ASN A 447 21.61 11.37 12.34
N GLN A 448 22.17 10.15 12.30
CA GLN A 448 22.64 9.40 13.47
C GLN A 448 21.56 8.83 14.41
N PHE A 449 20.29 8.86 14.02
CA PHE A 449 19.20 8.29 14.83
C PHE A 449 18.82 6.90 14.34
N ASP A 450 18.48 6.01 15.27
CA ASP A 450 17.92 4.70 14.92
C ASP A 450 16.41 4.71 15.04
N VAL A 451 15.75 3.95 14.16
CA VAL A 451 14.38 3.49 14.36
C VAL A 451 14.45 2.04 14.82
N THR A 452 14.02 1.79 16.06
CA THR A 452 14.11 0.46 16.69
C THR A 452 12.74 -0.17 16.83
N LEU A 453 12.56 -1.36 16.27
CA LEU A 453 11.41 -2.23 16.52
C LEU A 453 11.67 -3.08 17.76
N LYS A 454 10.85 -2.90 18.80
CA LYS A 454 11.01 -3.56 20.08
C LYS A 454 9.73 -4.33 20.46
N PRO A 455 9.81 -5.61 20.83
CA PRO A 455 8.69 -6.36 21.40
C PRO A 455 8.25 -5.76 22.74
N LEU A 456 6.95 -5.73 23.01
CA LEU A 456 6.40 -5.24 24.27
C LEU A 456 6.46 -6.29 25.39
N SER A 457 6.38 -7.57 25.05
CA SER A 457 6.49 -8.67 26.00
C SER A 457 7.73 -9.52 25.72
N PRO A 458 8.54 -9.86 26.76
CA PRO A 458 9.64 -10.81 26.61
C PRO A 458 9.16 -12.25 26.36
N SER A 459 7.87 -12.54 26.60
CA SER A 459 7.28 -13.86 26.35
C SER A 459 6.78 -14.05 24.92
N LEU A 460 6.80 -12.99 24.10
CA LEU A 460 6.40 -13.08 22.70
C LEU A 460 7.42 -13.95 21.94
N ASP A 461 6.93 -14.91 21.16
CA ASP A 461 7.81 -15.71 20.31
C ASP A 461 8.54 -14.81 19.31
N ARG A 462 9.87 -14.86 19.30
CA ARG A 462 10.72 -14.09 18.37
C ARG A 462 10.55 -14.51 16.91
N HIS A 463 9.89 -15.62 16.64
CA HIS A 463 9.56 -16.08 15.28
C HIS A 463 8.08 -15.82 14.94
N ALA A 464 7.38 -14.99 15.73
CA ALA A 464 6.00 -14.62 15.46
C ALA A 464 5.86 -14.00 14.05
N PRO A 465 4.96 -14.54 13.21
CA PRO A 465 4.79 -14.10 11.83
C PRO A 465 4.03 -12.78 11.71
N PHE A 466 3.27 -12.41 12.74
CA PHE A 466 2.39 -11.25 12.72
C PHE A 466 2.82 -10.23 13.78
N ILE A 467 3.08 -9.01 13.32
CA ILE A 467 3.57 -7.90 14.13
C ILE A 467 2.55 -6.77 14.04
N VAL A 468 2.17 -6.23 15.19
CA VAL A 468 1.35 -5.02 15.34
C VAL A 468 2.15 -4.05 16.21
N ALA A 469 2.70 -3.04 15.56
CA ALA A 469 3.62 -2.08 16.15
C ALA A 469 2.97 -0.70 16.28
N SER A 470 3.11 -0.09 17.46
CA SER A 470 2.79 1.34 17.63
C SER A 470 3.98 2.21 17.20
N ALA A 471 3.73 3.30 16.48
CA ALA A 471 4.73 4.30 16.12
C ALA A 471 4.56 5.61 16.92
N PRO A 472 5.65 6.27 17.33
CA PRO A 472 5.58 7.54 18.04
C PRO A 472 5.27 8.68 17.05
N GLY A 473 4.64 9.75 17.56
CA GLY A 473 4.21 10.89 16.74
C GLY A 473 5.35 11.66 16.07
N ASN A 474 6.57 11.60 16.59
CA ASN A 474 7.74 12.20 15.94
C ASN A 474 8.26 11.37 14.74
N LEU A 475 7.86 10.10 14.61
CA LEU A 475 8.19 9.25 13.46
C LEU A 475 7.06 9.23 12.42
N ILE A 476 5.82 9.14 12.88
CA ILE A 476 4.61 9.22 12.04
C ILE A 476 3.66 10.18 12.75
N SER A 477 3.60 11.43 12.32
CA SER A 477 2.90 12.52 13.02
C SER A 477 1.40 12.58 12.80
N GLY A 478 0.88 11.78 11.87
CA GLY A 478 -0.54 11.68 11.63
C GLY A 478 -0.90 10.59 10.63
N HIS A 479 -2.16 10.56 10.23
CA HIS A 479 -2.71 9.49 9.39
C HIS A 479 -1.96 9.32 8.06
N ASN A 480 -1.60 10.42 7.40
CA ASN A 480 -1.00 10.45 6.05
C ASN A 480 0.53 10.61 6.06
N ASP A 481 1.18 10.70 7.21
CA ASP A 481 2.64 10.90 7.35
C ASP A 481 3.41 9.58 7.15
N ILE A 482 3.13 8.86 6.06
CA ILE A 482 3.68 7.52 5.79
C ILE A 482 4.98 7.54 4.97
N TYR A 483 5.32 8.70 4.41
CA TYR A 483 6.54 8.89 3.62
C TYR A 483 7.62 9.67 4.36
N ASN A 484 7.48 9.81 5.69
CA ASN A 484 8.56 10.31 6.54
C ASN A 484 9.86 9.55 6.20
N PRO A 485 10.96 10.24 5.82
CA PRO A 485 12.18 9.59 5.37
C PRO A 485 12.75 8.60 6.39
N ASN A 486 12.61 8.88 7.69
CA ASN A 486 13.10 8.02 8.74
C ASN A 486 12.30 6.71 8.82
N PHE A 487 10.99 6.81 8.66
CA PHE A 487 10.10 5.64 8.61
C PHE A 487 10.30 4.83 7.32
N VAL A 488 10.44 5.48 6.17
CA VAL A 488 10.73 4.81 4.89
C VAL A 488 12.07 4.07 4.94
N LEU A 489 13.11 4.67 5.53
CA LEU A 489 14.40 4.00 5.71
C LEU A 489 14.28 2.78 6.62
N PHE A 490 13.52 2.89 7.73
CA PHE A 490 13.20 1.74 8.57
C PHE A 490 12.54 0.63 7.76
N LEU A 491 11.50 0.93 6.95
CA LEU A 491 10.82 -0.08 6.14
C LEU A 491 11.77 -0.73 5.13
N ILE A 492 12.62 0.04 4.45
CA ILE A 492 13.62 -0.50 3.51
C ILE A 492 14.57 -1.44 4.25
N GLY A 493 15.09 -1.04 5.41
CA GLY A 493 15.95 -1.89 6.24
C GLY A 493 15.23 -3.15 6.71
N PHE A 494 14.00 -3.03 7.18
CA PHE A 494 13.18 -4.15 7.62
C PHE A 494 12.92 -5.15 6.49
N ILE A 495 12.52 -4.67 5.29
CA ILE A 495 12.32 -5.48 4.10
C ILE A 495 13.62 -6.20 3.72
N ASN A 496 14.74 -5.49 3.64
CA ASN A 496 16.01 -6.08 3.20
C ASN A 496 16.49 -7.22 4.11
N ASN A 497 16.11 -7.21 5.39
CA ASN A 497 16.54 -8.20 6.37
C ASN A 497 15.50 -9.32 6.64
N THR A 498 14.22 -9.10 6.33
CA THR A 498 13.17 -10.10 6.53
C THR A 498 12.91 -10.96 5.29
N MET A 499 13.20 -10.44 4.09
CA MET A 499 12.83 -11.12 2.84
C MET A 499 13.68 -12.37 2.54
N PRO A 500 13.08 -13.44 2.00
CA PRO A 500 13.80 -14.68 1.63
C PRO A 500 14.97 -14.43 0.67
N GLY A 501 16.04 -15.21 0.84
CA GLY A 501 17.26 -15.13 0.03
C GLY A 501 17.40 -16.26 -1.02
N PRO A 502 18.63 -16.50 -1.51
CA PRO A 502 18.95 -17.62 -2.39
C PRO A 502 18.60 -18.97 -1.75
N GLY A 503 18.29 -19.96 -2.57
CA GLY A 503 17.92 -21.31 -2.14
C GLY A 503 16.82 -21.91 -3.00
N GLU A 504 16.39 -23.12 -2.64
CA GLU A 504 15.26 -23.78 -3.29
C GLU A 504 13.98 -22.94 -3.16
N ALA A 505 13.05 -23.13 -4.09
CA ALA A 505 11.73 -22.53 -3.97
C ALA A 505 11.09 -23.01 -2.67
N LYS A 506 10.43 -22.09 -1.94
CA LYS A 506 9.70 -22.46 -0.73
C LYS A 506 8.80 -23.66 -1.05
N PRO A 507 8.79 -24.73 -0.24
CA PRO A 507 7.84 -25.81 -0.44
C PRO A 507 6.43 -25.19 -0.53
N ALA A 508 5.65 -25.60 -1.52
CA ALA A 508 4.24 -25.26 -1.56
C ALA A 508 3.66 -25.65 -0.20
N LEU A 509 2.99 -24.71 0.48
CA LEU A 509 2.38 -24.87 1.81
C LEU A 509 2.13 -26.35 2.11
N ASP A 510 3.00 -26.98 2.89
CA ASP A 510 2.87 -28.40 3.21
C ASP A 510 1.84 -28.50 4.33
N ILE A 511 0.58 -28.24 3.95
CA ILE A 511 -0.61 -28.30 4.79
C ILE A 511 -0.98 -29.77 4.97
N THR A 512 -0.11 -30.54 5.62
CA THR A 512 -0.51 -31.84 6.12
C THR A 512 -1.13 -31.63 7.50
N PRO A 513 -2.45 -31.86 7.69
CA PRO A 513 -3.05 -31.82 9.02
C PRO A 513 -2.33 -32.80 9.95
N CYS A 514 -2.22 -32.47 11.23
CA CYS A 514 -1.70 -33.40 12.23
C CYS A 514 -2.50 -34.71 12.12
N ARG A 515 -1.81 -35.82 11.82
CA ARG A 515 -2.42 -37.16 11.77
C ARG A 515 -2.75 -37.68 13.16
#